data_AF-A0A3N5G1T8-F1
#
_entry.id   AF-A0A3N5G1T8-F1
#
_cell.length_a   1.000
_cell.length_b   1.000
_cell.length_c   1.000
_cell.angle_alpha   90.00
_cell.angle_beta   90.00
_cell.angle_gamma   90.00
#
_symmetry.space_group_name_H-M   'P 1'
#
loop_
_entity.id
_entity.type
_entity.pdbx_description
1 polymer ?
#
loop_
_entity_poly.entity_id
_entity_poly.type
_entity_poly.pdbx_seq_one_letter_code
_entity_poly.pdbx_strand_id
1 'polypeptide(L)'
;MLNKKTLAIGMMILAAPALARTAAAQVEPGRLAQETAKEYRERARFPESSRAIKRGESDPIREKRTPTRQTMKGPDGAEPVLSVWTSKVSYEKAQPVDLFASLEMKGKAFSLGLEIEGEIADASGAIVARAVYRDDGRGPDVKAGDGVWSARLTLPEGLSSAPAESYMARVKARMLDGDLREAAGGFLVSAPAARLTGVYRDFLKDGNLVVAAEVDVTESGRFHLAGTLYSRQGEPVGWAQAAASLEPGRHWIELSYYGLIFHDRQVAGPFRLGTLSLATTGVMPNALNDLVENAHVTRAYNLRRFRDEPFGDRGFLETAKRLELDAE
;
A
#
# COMPACT_ATOMS: atom_id res chain seq x y z
N MET A 1 57.04 -55.40 -24.76
CA MET A 1 57.27 -53.99 -24.41
C MET A 1 56.08 -53.18 -24.87
N LEU A 2 55.73 -52.15 -24.08
CA LEU A 2 54.61 -51.22 -24.22
C LEU A 2 53.23 -51.69 -23.70
N ASN A 3 52.84 -51.02 -22.63
CA ASN A 3 51.68 -51.17 -21.78
C ASN A 3 50.50 -50.39 -22.41
N LYS A 4 49.38 -51.04 -22.70
CA LYS A 4 48.07 -50.40 -22.85
C LYS A 4 47.03 -51.18 -22.03
N LYS A 5 46.87 -50.70 -20.81
CA LYS A 5 45.72 -50.87 -19.89
C LYS A 5 44.82 -49.64 -20.14
N THR A 6 43.48 -49.61 -20.09
CA THR A 6 42.35 -50.52 -19.84
C THR A 6 41.10 -49.67 -20.17
N LEU A 7 39.96 -50.24 -20.59
CA LEU A 7 38.68 -50.27 -19.83
C LEU A 7 37.50 -50.69 -20.73
N ALA A 8 36.81 -51.74 -20.29
CA ALA A 8 35.59 -52.34 -20.83
C ALA A 8 34.36 -51.42 -20.60
N ILE A 9 33.45 -51.25 -21.56
CA ILE A 9 32.28 -52.10 -21.89
C ILE A 9 31.40 -52.43 -20.67
N GLY A 10 30.30 -51.69 -20.52
CA GLY A 10 28.95 -52.23 -20.76
C GLY A 10 28.19 -52.88 -19.61
N MET A 11 27.04 -52.25 -19.31
CA MET A 11 25.81 -52.78 -18.68
C MET A 11 25.80 -53.09 -17.17
N MET A 12 25.13 -52.21 -16.42
CA MET A 12 24.16 -52.66 -15.41
C MET A 12 23.06 -51.62 -15.20
N ILE A 13 21.85 -52.13 -15.11
CA ILE A 13 20.57 -51.46 -14.94
C ILE A 13 20.34 -51.17 -13.44
N LEU A 14 19.81 -49.97 -13.16
CA LEU A 14 19.03 -49.54 -11.98
C LEU A 14 19.61 -49.76 -10.56
N ALA A 15 20.11 -48.67 -9.99
CA ALA A 15 20.00 -48.40 -8.55
C ALA A 15 19.79 -46.88 -8.35
N ALA A 16 18.61 -46.48 -7.89
CA ALA A 16 18.32 -45.11 -7.49
C ALA A 16 18.84 -44.86 -6.06
N PRO A 17 19.55 -43.75 -5.80
CA PRO A 17 19.67 -43.21 -4.45
C PRO A 17 18.70 -42.04 -4.25
N ALA A 18 17.82 -42.24 -3.26
CA ALA A 18 17.11 -41.27 -2.44
C ALA A 18 17.19 -39.79 -2.87
N LEU A 19 16.11 -39.33 -3.52
CA LEU A 19 15.70 -37.93 -3.43
C LEU A 19 15.45 -37.59 -1.96
N ALA A 20 16.24 -36.66 -1.43
CA ALA A 20 15.94 -35.97 -0.20
C ALA A 20 14.53 -35.38 -0.30
N ARG A 21 13.61 -35.95 0.47
CA ARG A 21 12.28 -35.36 0.70
C ARG A 21 12.51 -34.02 1.39
N THR A 22 12.38 -32.94 0.63
CA THR A 22 12.03 -31.63 1.19
C THR A 22 10.77 -31.82 2.02
N ALA A 23 10.89 -31.57 3.33
CA ALA A 23 9.77 -31.56 4.25
C ALA A 23 8.77 -30.49 3.80
N ALA A 24 7.75 -30.90 3.05
CA ALA A 24 6.50 -30.18 3.00
C ALA A 24 5.97 -30.19 4.43
N ALA A 25 5.89 -29.01 5.05
CA ALA A 25 5.29 -28.86 6.37
C ALA A 25 3.88 -29.47 6.29
N GLN A 26 3.70 -30.62 6.94
CA GLN A 26 2.39 -31.19 7.18
C GLN A 26 1.66 -30.20 8.08
N VAL A 27 0.78 -29.39 7.50
CA VAL A 27 -0.17 -28.59 8.28
C VAL A 27 -1.10 -29.60 8.94
N GLU A 28 -0.95 -29.79 10.24
CA GLU A 28 -1.83 -30.65 11.05
C GLU A 28 -3.30 -30.35 10.71
N PRO A 29 -4.15 -31.37 10.47
CA PRO A 29 -5.58 -31.18 10.28
C PRO A 29 -6.16 -30.30 11.39
N GLY A 30 -6.94 -29.29 11.04
CA GLY A 30 -7.56 -28.37 12.00
C GLY A 30 -6.71 -27.20 12.48
N ARG A 31 -5.37 -27.23 12.34
CA ARG A 31 -4.50 -26.13 12.83
C ARG A 31 -4.80 -24.78 12.16
N LEU A 32 -4.98 -24.76 10.85
CA LEU A 32 -5.31 -23.54 10.11
C LEU A 32 -6.67 -22.97 10.54
N ALA A 33 -7.64 -23.83 10.82
CA ALA A 33 -8.96 -23.43 11.29
C ALA A 33 -8.90 -22.83 12.69
N GLN A 34 -8.11 -23.41 13.61
CA GLN A 34 -7.86 -22.87 14.95
C GLN A 34 -7.14 -21.51 14.91
N GLU A 35 -6.12 -21.36 14.07
CA GLU A 35 -5.41 -20.09 13.88
C GLU A 35 -6.37 -19.01 13.33
N THR A 36 -7.19 -19.37 12.34
CA THR A 36 -8.22 -18.48 11.78
C THR A 36 -9.29 -18.11 12.81
N ALA A 37 -9.74 -19.05 13.65
CA ALA A 37 -10.70 -18.80 14.72
C ALA A 37 -10.14 -17.82 15.77
N LYS A 38 -8.85 -17.92 16.09
CA LYS A 38 -8.17 -16.97 16.97
C LYS A 38 -8.14 -15.57 16.36
N GLU A 39 -7.88 -15.44 15.07
CA GLU A 39 -7.92 -14.15 14.37
C GLU A 39 -9.32 -13.53 14.41
N TYR A 40 -10.38 -14.32 14.20
CA TYR A 40 -11.75 -13.86 14.33
C TYR A 40 -12.07 -13.38 15.75
N ARG A 41 -11.62 -14.09 16.79
CA ARG A 41 -11.80 -13.63 18.18
C ARG A 41 -11.06 -12.33 18.45
N GLU A 42 -9.82 -12.18 18.00
CA GLU A 42 -9.08 -10.92 18.14
C GLU A 42 -9.79 -9.77 17.43
N ARG A 43 -10.33 -10.02 16.23
CA ARG A 43 -11.09 -9.01 15.50
C ARG A 43 -12.39 -8.64 16.23
N ALA A 44 -13.07 -9.60 16.85
CA ALA A 44 -14.32 -9.37 17.58
C ALA A 44 -14.17 -8.44 18.79
N ARG A 45 -12.94 -8.21 19.28
CA ARG A 45 -12.66 -7.31 20.42
C ARG A 45 -12.88 -5.83 20.07
N PHE A 46 -12.96 -5.48 18.79
CA PHE A 46 -13.11 -4.12 18.30
C PHE A 46 -14.26 -3.99 17.31
N PRO A 47 -14.91 -2.81 17.19
CA PRO A 47 -15.87 -2.57 16.11
C PRO A 47 -15.18 -2.52 14.74
N GLU A 48 -15.91 -2.74 13.64
CA GLU A 48 -15.34 -2.68 12.27
C GLU A 48 -14.64 -1.34 11.95
N SER A 49 -15.12 -0.25 12.57
CA SER A 49 -14.58 1.09 12.39
C SER A 49 -13.28 1.36 13.15
N SER A 50 -12.78 0.43 13.96
CA SER A 50 -11.59 0.67 14.78
C SER A 50 -10.79 -0.61 15.04
N ARG A 51 -9.46 -0.50 15.17
CA ARG A 51 -8.63 -1.62 15.63
C ARG A 51 -7.34 -1.14 16.28
N ALA A 52 -6.80 -1.94 17.19
CA ALA A 52 -5.44 -1.75 17.66
C ALA A 52 -4.44 -2.08 16.53
N ILE A 53 -3.33 -1.34 16.49
CA ILE A 53 -2.16 -1.70 15.68
C ILE A 53 -1.13 -2.28 16.63
N LYS A 54 -0.72 -3.54 16.40
CA LYS A 54 0.20 -4.24 17.30
C LYS A 54 1.61 -3.64 17.23
N ARG A 55 2.43 -3.88 18.26
CA ARG A 55 3.84 -3.48 18.22
C ARG A 55 4.52 -4.16 17.03
N GLY A 56 5.21 -3.35 16.22
CA GLY A 56 5.89 -3.81 15.00
C GLY A 56 5.02 -3.86 13.75
N GLU A 57 3.69 -3.72 13.85
CA GLU A 57 2.85 -3.50 12.66
C GLU A 57 3.03 -2.07 12.14
N SER A 58 3.06 -1.90 10.82
CA SER A 58 3.16 -0.58 10.21
C SER A 58 1.80 0.14 10.17
N ASP A 59 1.83 1.41 9.81
CA ASP A 59 0.62 2.18 9.55
C ASP A 59 -0.11 1.67 8.29
N PRO A 60 -1.35 1.14 8.43
CA PRO A 60 -2.07 0.53 7.31
C PRO A 60 -2.48 1.54 6.24
N ILE A 61 -2.56 2.83 6.56
CA ILE A 61 -2.87 3.88 5.57
C ILE A 61 -1.62 4.17 4.73
N ARG A 62 -0.46 4.30 5.38
CA ARG A 62 0.82 4.54 4.68
C ARG A 62 1.17 3.36 3.78
N GLU A 63 1.04 2.12 4.26
CA GLU A 63 1.32 0.92 3.45
C GLU A 63 0.53 0.92 2.13
N LYS A 64 -0.77 1.27 2.19
CA LYS A 64 -1.63 1.35 0.99
C LYS A 64 -1.30 2.51 0.06
N ARG A 65 -0.54 3.50 0.53
CA ARG A 65 -0.15 4.70 -0.22
C ARG A 65 1.32 4.69 -0.66
N THR A 66 2.05 3.64 -0.32
CA THR A 66 3.41 3.40 -0.81
C THR A 66 3.35 2.86 -2.25
N PRO A 67 3.97 3.55 -3.23
CA PRO A 67 4.07 3.05 -4.60
C PRO A 67 4.81 1.72 -4.66
N THR A 68 4.34 0.82 -5.50
CA THR A 68 5.04 -0.45 -5.76
C THR A 68 5.96 -0.30 -6.96
N ARG A 69 7.14 -0.91 -6.86
CA ARG A 69 8.08 -1.02 -7.97
C ARG A 69 7.74 -2.24 -8.80
N GLN A 70 7.41 -2.03 -10.07
CA GLN A 70 7.14 -3.09 -11.02
C GLN A 70 8.43 -3.42 -11.78
N THR A 71 8.90 -4.67 -11.70
CA THR A 71 10.18 -5.09 -12.28
C THR A 71 9.95 -6.19 -13.31
N MET A 72 10.44 -5.97 -14.53
CA MET A 72 10.36 -6.92 -15.64
C MET A 72 11.75 -7.27 -16.17
N LYS A 73 11.93 -8.55 -16.48
CA LYS A 73 13.14 -9.03 -17.17
C LYS A 73 13.07 -8.69 -18.66
N GLY A 74 14.21 -8.65 -19.32
CA GLY A 74 14.27 -8.56 -20.77
C GLY A 74 13.74 -9.83 -21.47
N PRO A 75 13.70 -9.80 -22.81
CA PRO A 75 13.40 -10.98 -23.64
C PRO A 75 14.19 -12.21 -23.17
N ASP A 76 13.55 -13.38 -23.14
CA ASP A 76 14.13 -14.64 -22.68
C ASP A 76 14.74 -14.62 -21.27
N GLY A 77 14.30 -13.68 -20.43
CA GLY A 77 14.79 -13.52 -19.06
C GLY A 77 16.14 -12.81 -18.97
N ALA A 78 16.58 -12.13 -20.04
CA ALA A 78 17.84 -11.41 -20.09
C ALA A 78 17.91 -10.27 -19.06
N GLU A 79 19.11 -10.08 -18.50
CA GLU A 79 19.47 -8.85 -17.81
C GLU A 79 19.86 -7.76 -18.84
N PRO A 80 19.83 -6.46 -18.49
CA PRO A 80 19.31 -5.90 -17.24
C PRO A 80 17.80 -6.03 -17.11
N VAL A 81 17.30 -6.03 -15.88
CA VAL A 81 15.87 -5.90 -15.60
C VAL A 81 15.48 -4.43 -15.58
N LEU A 82 14.27 -4.10 -16.03
CA LEU A 82 13.72 -2.76 -15.97
C LEU A 82 12.70 -2.69 -14.83
N SER A 83 12.92 -1.77 -13.91
CA SER A 83 12.00 -1.43 -12.83
C SER A 83 11.37 -0.08 -13.08
N VAL A 84 10.06 0.05 -12.84
CA VAL A 84 9.31 1.30 -12.97
C VAL A 84 8.43 1.54 -11.75
N TRP A 85 8.31 2.80 -11.35
CA TRP A 85 7.44 3.23 -10.25
C TRP A 85 7.10 4.71 -10.39
N THR A 86 6.18 5.17 -9.56
CA THR A 86 5.77 6.56 -9.44
C THR A 86 6.12 7.10 -8.06
N SER A 87 6.16 8.42 -7.87
CA SER A 87 6.36 9.01 -6.53
C SER A 87 5.20 8.74 -5.56
N LYS A 88 3.98 8.64 -6.09
CA LYS A 88 2.73 8.39 -5.35
C LYS A 88 1.86 7.36 -6.08
N VAL A 89 1.03 6.64 -5.33
CA VAL A 89 0.00 5.74 -5.92
C VAL A 89 -1.14 6.51 -6.60
N SER A 90 -1.36 7.76 -6.19
CA SER A 90 -2.42 8.63 -6.70
C SER A 90 -1.97 10.09 -6.75
N TYR A 91 -2.46 10.83 -7.74
CA TYR A 91 -2.25 12.26 -7.92
C TYR A 91 -3.58 12.97 -8.08
N GLU A 92 -3.73 14.18 -7.56
CA GLU A 92 -4.91 14.98 -7.85
C GLU A 92 -4.84 15.54 -9.27
N LYS A 93 -5.99 15.80 -9.93
CA LYS A 93 -6.04 16.37 -11.28
C LYS A 93 -5.18 17.64 -11.36
N ALA A 94 -4.50 17.79 -12.50
CA ALA A 94 -3.52 18.84 -12.78
C ALA A 94 -2.23 18.83 -11.93
N GLN A 95 -2.09 17.96 -10.92
CA GLN A 95 -0.79 17.76 -10.27
C GLN A 95 0.18 17.07 -11.24
N PRO A 96 1.47 17.46 -11.24
CA PRO A 96 2.48 16.75 -12.00
C PRO A 96 2.67 15.33 -11.45
N VAL A 97 2.84 14.38 -12.37
CA VAL A 97 3.14 12.98 -12.09
C VAL A 97 4.64 12.78 -12.24
N ASP A 98 5.28 12.34 -11.17
CA ASP A 98 6.68 11.95 -11.17
C ASP A 98 6.80 10.45 -11.41
N LEU A 99 7.48 10.12 -12.49
CA LEU A 99 7.71 8.77 -12.96
C LEU A 99 9.20 8.45 -12.84
N PHE A 100 9.50 7.19 -12.52
CA PHE A 100 10.85 6.72 -12.36
C PHE A 100 11.05 5.38 -13.05
N ALA A 101 12.28 5.18 -13.51
CA ALA A 101 12.75 3.93 -14.07
C ALA A 101 14.18 3.64 -13.59
N SER A 102 14.52 2.37 -13.41
CA SER A 102 15.91 1.94 -13.20
C SER A 102 16.19 0.65 -13.97
N LEU A 103 17.41 0.55 -14.48
CA LEU A 103 17.93 -0.67 -15.08
C LEU A 103 18.92 -1.31 -14.12
N GLU A 104 18.70 -2.58 -13.81
CA GLU A 104 19.51 -3.31 -12.84
C GLU A 104 20.14 -4.55 -13.49
N MET A 105 21.46 -4.69 -13.31
CA MET A 105 22.25 -5.85 -13.76
C MET A 105 22.85 -6.50 -12.52
N LYS A 106 22.64 -7.81 -12.32
CA LYS A 106 23.06 -8.54 -11.11
C LYS A 106 22.63 -7.82 -9.80
N GLY A 107 21.43 -7.24 -9.80
CA GLY A 107 20.85 -6.52 -8.67
C GLY A 107 21.50 -5.16 -8.35
N LYS A 108 22.25 -4.58 -9.29
CA LYS A 108 22.84 -3.24 -9.15
C LYS A 108 22.32 -2.32 -10.24
N ALA A 109 21.79 -1.17 -9.84
CA ALA A 109 21.50 -0.07 -10.76
C ALA A 109 22.80 0.44 -11.37
N PHE A 110 22.74 0.81 -12.64
CA PHE A 110 23.85 1.41 -13.37
C PHE A 110 23.29 2.49 -14.29
N SER A 111 24.10 3.46 -14.68
CA SER A 111 23.73 4.46 -15.69
C SER A 111 24.45 4.18 -17.00
N LEU A 112 23.72 4.23 -18.12
CA LEU A 112 24.24 4.17 -19.48
C LEU A 112 23.56 5.28 -20.30
N GLY A 113 24.22 5.73 -21.37
CA GLY A 113 23.67 6.70 -22.32
C GLY A 113 22.53 6.11 -23.18
N LEU A 114 21.49 5.60 -22.52
CA LEU A 114 20.35 4.93 -23.12
C LEU A 114 19.21 5.92 -23.34
N GLU A 115 18.38 5.59 -24.31
CA GLU A 115 17.10 6.26 -24.52
C GLU A 115 16.03 5.49 -23.74
N ILE A 116 15.44 6.17 -22.75
CA ILE A 116 14.32 5.67 -21.97
C ILE A 116 13.12 6.58 -22.21
N GLU A 117 12.06 5.99 -22.75
CA GLU A 117 10.82 6.68 -23.10
C GLU A 117 9.64 6.00 -22.40
N GLY A 118 8.59 6.77 -22.13
CA GLY A 118 7.34 6.26 -21.59
C GLY A 118 6.14 6.75 -22.37
N GLU A 119 5.14 5.88 -22.47
CA GLU A 119 3.81 6.21 -22.96
C GLU A 119 2.82 6.04 -21.81
N ILE A 120 1.98 7.04 -21.61
CA ILE A 120 0.90 7.00 -20.62
C ILE A 120 -0.37 6.58 -21.34
N ALA A 121 -0.94 5.46 -20.92
CA ALA A 121 -2.19 4.95 -21.44
C ALA A 121 -3.32 5.11 -20.42
N ASP A 122 -4.52 5.44 -20.88
CA ASP A 122 -5.74 5.43 -20.09
C ASP A 122 -6.28 3.99 -19.90
N ALA A 123 -7.45 3.85 -19.27
CA ALA A 123 -8.10 2.57 -19.04
C ALA A 123 -8.53 1.84 -20.32
N SER A 124 -8.74 2.56 -21.44
CA SER A 124 -9.03 1.98 -22.76
C SER A 124 -7.78 1.49 -23.48
N GLY A 125 -6.59 1.90 -23.00
CA GLY A 125 -5.30 1.62 -23.61
C GLY A 125 -4.85 2.69 -24.61
N ALA A 126 -5.61 3.77 -24.77
CA ALA A 126 -5.25 4.90 -25.63
C ALA A 126 -4.12 5.71 -25.00
N ILE A 127 -3.14 6.10 -25.82
CA ILE A 127 -1.98 6.88 -25.36
C ILE A 127 -2.39 8.34 -25.25
N VAL A 128 -2.36 8.87 -24.02
CA VAL A 128 -2.78 10.24 -23.69
C VAL A 128 -1.61 11.19 -23.47
N ALA A 129 -0.42 10.66 -23.19
CA ALA A 129 0.80 11.45 -23.00
C ALA A 129 2.05 10.61 -23.27
N ARG A 130 3.17 11.28 -23.48
CA ARG A 130 4.51 10.68 -23.58
C ARG A 130 5.48 11.35 -22.61
N ALA A 131 6.45 10.59 -22.14
CA ALA A 131 7.46 11.00 -21.18
C ALA A 131 8.84 10.61 -21.71
N VAL A 132 9.82 11.48 -21.53
CA VAL A 132 11.23 11.16 -21.80
C VAL A 132 11.96 11.18 -20.46
N TYR A 133 12.64 10.08 -20.14
CA TYR A 133 13.29 9.90 -18.86
C TYR A 133 14.75 10.35 -18.93
N ARG A 134 15.24 10.98 -17.86
CA ARG A 134 16.60 11.51 -17.74
C ARG A 134 17.22 11.11 -16.39
N ASP A 135 18.51 10.83 -16.40
CA ASP A 135 19.37 10.59 -15.23
C ASP A 135 20.43 11.72 -15.20
N ASP A 136 19.97 12.95 -14.99
CA ASP A 136 20.73 14.20 -15.13
C ASP A 136 20.82 15.03 -13.85
N GLY A 137 20.30 14.51 -12.73
CA GLY A 137 20.27 15.16 -11.42
C GLY A 137 19.34 16.36 -11.38
N ARG A 138 18.32 16.41 -12.23
CA ARG A 138 17.33 17.49 -12.27
C ARG A 138 15.91 16.97 -12.09
N GLY A 139 15.02 17.89 -11.69
CA GLY A 139 13.61 17.59 -11.53
C GLY A 139 13.39 16.55 -10.43
N PRO A 140 12.66 15.45 -10.69
CA PRO A 140 12.50 14.36 -9.72
C PRO A 140 13.76 13.51 -9.51
N ASP A 141 14.73 13.57 -10.44
CA ASP A 141 16.01 12.90 -10.28
C ASP A 141 16.92 13.72 -9.36
N VAL A 142 17.25 13.14 -8.21
CA VAL A 142 18.04 13.78 -7.15
C VAL A 142 19.53 13.71 -7.44
N LYS A 143 20.00 12.75 -8.25
CA LYS A 143 21.43 12.49 -8.43
C LYS A 143 21.74 11.93 -9.82
N ALA A 144 22.39 12.76 -10.63
CA ALA A 144 22.86 12.39 -11.96
C ALA A 144 23.80 11.17 -11.96
N GLY A 145 23.58 10.29 -12.93
CA GLY A 145 24.40 9.13 -13.23
C GLY A 145 24.29 7.99 -12.23
N ASP A 146 23.24 7.95 -11.40
CA ASP A 146 23.08 6.93 -10.37
C ASP A 146 22.27 5.71 -10.84
N GLY A 147 21.76 5.75 -12.07
CA GLY A 147 20.94 4.68 -12.63
C GLY A 147 19.47 4.74 -12.21
N VAL A 148 19.00 5.90 -11.75
CA VAL A 148 17.58 6.21 -11.59
C VAL A 148 17.21 7.33 -12.56
N TRP A 149 16.47 6.96 -13.60
CA TRP A 149 15.96 7.92 -14.55
C TRP A 149 14.59 8.40 -14.11
N SER A 150 14.30 9.67 -14.32
CA SER A 150 13.01 10.26 -13.98
C SER A 150 12.40 11.05 -15.12
N ALA A 151 11.08 11.18 -15.09
CA ALA A 151 10.33 12.10 -15.90
C ALA A 151 9.24 12.75 -15.04
N ARG A 152 8.95 14.03 -15.33
CA ARG A 152 7.80 14.75 -14.75
C ARG A 152 6.89 15.18 -15.89
N LEU A 153 5.60 14.88 -15.78
CA LEU A 153 4.61 15.32 -16.75
C LEU A 153 3.31 15.74 -16.07
N THR A 154 2.60 16.68 -16.68
CA THR A 154 1.21 17.00 -16.34
C THR A 154 0.34 16.41 -17.44
N LEU A 155 -0.66 15.61 -17.05
CA LEU A 155 -1.59 15.05 -18.03
C LEU A 155 -2.46 16.15 -18.65
N PRO A 156 -2.82 16.03 -19.93
CA PRO A 156 -3.77 16.94 -20.57
C PRO A 156 -5.04 17.12 -19.75
N GLU A 157 -5.60 18.32 -19.78
CA GLU A 157 -6.91 18.59 -19.19
C GLU A 157 -8.02 17.92 -20.04
N GLY A 158 -9.17 17.66 -19.41
CA GLY A 158 -10.34 17.15 -20.12
C GLY A 158 -10.29 15.68 -20.54
N LEU A 159 -9.27 14.91 -20.14
CA LEU A 159 -9.17 13.47 -20.45
C LEU A 159 -10.36 12.67 -19.89
N SER A 160 -10.84 13.05 -18.70
CA SER A 160 -11.94 12.35 -18.04
C SER A 160 -12.69 13.26 -17.06
N SER A 161 -14.02 13.13 -17.07
CA SER A 161 -14.89 13.74 -16.08
C SER A 161 -15.09 12.86 -14.85
N ALA A 162 -14.54 11.63 -14.83
CA ALA A 162 -14.67 10.75 -13.68
C ALA A 162 -14.00 11.36 -12.43
N PRO A 163 -14.52 11.06 -11.23
CA PRO A 163 -13.87 11.43 -9.98
C PRO A 163 -12.48 10.80 -9.82
N ALA A 164 -12.25 9.63 -10.42
CA ALA A 164 -10.90 9.06 -10.49
C ALA A 164 -10.77 8.08 -11.66
N GLU A 165 -9.53 7.93 -12.14
CA GLU A 165 -9.20 7.05 -13.25
C GLU A 165 -7.77 6.51 -13.11
N SER A 166 -7.61 5.24 -13.48
CA SER A 166 -6.31 4.56 -13.49
C SER A 166 -5.61 4.76 -14.83
N TYR A 167 -4.32 5.11 -14.75
CA TYR A 167 -3.44 5.23 -15.91
C TYR A 167 -2.28 4.25 -15.77
N MET A 168 -1.72 3.85 -16.91
CA MET A 168 -0.55 2.98 -16.97
C MET A 168 0.59 3.68 -17.68
N ALA A 169 1.73 3.82 -16.99
CA ALA A 169 2.98 4.23 -17.59
C ALA A 169 3.70 3.01 -18.15
N ARG A 170 3.75 2.89 -19.48
CA ARG A 170 4.51 1.86 -20.20
C ARG A 170 5.86 2.44 -20.55
N VAL A 171 6.93 1.89 -20.00
CA VAL A 171 8.29 2.41 -20.18
C VAL A 171 9.10 1.44 -21.01
N LYS A 172 9.85 1.99 -21.95
CA LYS A 172 10.76 1.27 -22.84
C LYS A 172 12.16 1.85 -22.71
N ALA A 173 13.13 0.97 -22.51
CA ALA A 173 14.55 1.32 -22.57
C ALA A 173 15.19 0.60 -23.75
N ARG A 174 15.84 1.35 -24.65
CA ARG A 174 16.61 0.79 -25.76
C ARG A 174 18.05 0.59 -25.31
N MET A 175 18.48 -0.67 -25.31
CA MET A 175 19.84 -1.09 -24.99
C MET A 175 20.80 -0.76 -26.14
N LEU A 176 22.11 -0.71 -25.86
CA LEU A 176 23.14 -0.36 -26.85
C LEU A 176 23.25 -1.39 -27.99
N ASP A 177 22.89 -2.64 -27.73
CA ASP A 177 22.81 -3.73 -28.71
C ASP A 177 21.51 -3.69 -29.55
N GLY A 178 20.61 -2.74 -29.25
CA GLY A 178 19.32 -2.58 -29.91
C GLY A 178 18.16 -3.31 -29.22
N ASP A 179 18.44 -4.14 -28.22
CA ASP A 179 17.40 -4.84 -27.48
C ASP A 179 16.49 -3.87 -26.71
N LEU A 180 15.24 -4.28 -26.50
CA LEU A 180 14.29 -3.52 -25.70
C LEU A 180 14.14 -4.14 -24.31
N ARG A 181 14.00 -3.27 -23.31
CA ARG A 181 13.44 -3.61 -22.00
C ARG A 181 12.14 -2.87 -21.83
N GLU A 182 11.09 -3.58 -21.43
CA GLU A 182 9.76 -3.00 -21.23
C GLU A 182 9.23 -3.35 -19.85
N ALA A 183 8.63 -2.35 -19.20
CA ALA A 183 7.95 -2.52 -17.93
C ALA A 183 6.78 -1.54 -17.85
N ALA A 184 5.77 -1.86 -17.05
CA ALA A 184 4.62 -0.99 -16.87
C ALA A 184 4.24 -0.86 -15.40
N GLY A 185 3.88 0.35 -14.99
CA GLY A 185 3.40 0.68 -13.65
C GLY A 185 2.09 1.46 -13.71
N GLY A 186 1.18 1.17 -12.78
CA GLY A 186 -0.10 1.87 -12.66
C GLY A 186 -0.06 3.01 -11.66
N PHE A 187 -0.84 4.07 -11.91
CA PHE A 187 -1.12 5.12 -10.95
C PHE A 187 -2.55 5.64 -11.13
N LEU A 188 -3.08 6.28 -10.09
CA LEU A 188 -4.42 6.86 -10.11
C LEU A 188 -4.36 8.38 -10.28
N VAL A 189 -5.29 8.94 -11.04
CA VAL A 189 -5.56 10.39 -11.04
C VAL A 189 -6.92 10.63 -10.42
N SER A 190 -7.03 11.57 -9.48
CA SER A 190 -8.22 11.81 -8.67
C SER A 190 -8.67 13.27 -8.71
N ALA A 191 -9.99 13.48 -8.73
CA ALA A 191 -10.67 14.75 -8.49
C ALA A 191 -11.61 14.56 -7.29
N PRO A 192 -11.09 14.60 -6.06
CA PRO A 192 -11.91 14.43 -4.87
C PRO A 192 -12.89 15.61 -4.71
N ALA A 193 -14.12 15.29 -4.32
CA ALA A 193 -15.21 16.25 -4.08
C ALA A 193 -15.21 16.84 -2.65
N ALA A 194 -14.20 16.54 -1.85
CA ALA A 194 -14.03 17.12 -0.53
C ALA A 194 -12.56 17.14 -0.11
N ARG A 195 -12.20 18.14 0.69
CA ARG A 195 -10.86 18.32 1.26
C ARG A 195 -10.93 18.48 2.77
N LEU A 196 -9.86 18.11 3.47
CA LEU A 196 -9.69 18.42 4.89
C LEU A 196 -9.36 19.91 5.05
N THR A 197 -9.99 20.59 6.00
CA THR A 197 -9.75 22.04 6.22
C THR A 197 -8.52 22.32 7.09
N GLY A 198 -7.96 21.29 7.72
CA GLY A 198 -6.90 21.42 8.73
C GLY A 198 -7.41 21.76 10.13
N VAL A 199 -8.74 21.84 10.32
CA VAL A 199 -9.35 22.05 11.64
C VAL A 199 -9.74 20.71 12.25
N TYR A 200 -9.23 20.45 13.44
CA TYR A 200 -9.43 19.19 14.18
C TYR A 200 -9.85 19.47 15.62
N ARG A 201 -10.60 18.54 16.20
CA ARG A 201 -10.92 18.55 17.64
C ARG A 201 -10.99 17.14 18.18
N ASP A 202 -10.64 16.98 19.46
CA ASP A 202 -10.68 15.69 20.13
C ASP A 202 -11.42 15.75 21.47
N PHE A 203 -12.09 14.65 21.79
CA PHE A 203 -12.86 14.48 23.03
C PHE A 203 -13.07 12.99 23.34
N LEU A 204 -13.52 12.69 24.56
CA LEU A 204 -13.96 11.34 24.92
C LEU A 204 -15.47 11.20 24.73
N LYS A 205 -15.90 10.07 24.17
CA LYS A 205 -17.31 9.69 24.05
C LYS A 205 -17.43 8.21 24.39
N ASP A 206 -18.16 7.89 25.45
CA ASP A 206 -18.42 6.52 25.92
C ASP A 206 -17.13 5.69 26.10
N GLY A 207 -16.11 6.30 26.69
CA GLY A 207 -14.81 5.68 26.92
C GLY A 207 -13.95 5.47 25.66
N ASN A 208 -14.32 6.04 24.52
CA ASN A 208 -13.53 6.03 23.28
C ASN A 208 -12.89 7.41 23.04
N LEU A 209 -11.74 7.44 22.40
CA LEU A 209 -11.16 8.69 21.90
C LEU A 209 -11.79 9.02 20.54
N VAL A 210 -12.47 10.16 20.46
CA VAL A 210 -12.98 10.68 19.20
C VAL A 210 -12.06 11.79 18.72
N VAL A 211 -11.63 11.71 17.46
CA VAL A 211 -10.98 12.81 16.75
C VAL A 211 -11.86 13.18 15.57
N ALA A 212 -12.44 14.37 15.62
CA ALA A 212 -13.26 14.92 14.56
C ALA A 212 -12.39 15.79 13.64
N ALA A 213 -12.52 15.57 12.34
CA ALA A 213 -11.89 16.37 11.30
C ALA A 213 -12.97 17.15 10.54
N GLU A 214 -12.74 18.45 10.35
CA GLU A 214 -13.60 19.25 9.48
C GLU A 214 -13.20 19.04 8.02
N VAL A 215 -14.21 18.80 7.19
CA VAL A 215 -14.09 18.63 5.74
C VAL A 215 -14.89 19.74 5.05
N ASP A 216 -14.35 20.26 3.96
CA ASP A 216 -15.04 21.16 3.03
C ASP A 216 -15.43 20.36 1.78
N VAL A 217 -16.74 20.28 1.54
CA VAL A 217 -17.35 19.45 0.50
C VAL A 217 -17.80 20.36 -0.65
N THR A 218 -17.34 20.07 -1.86
CA THR A 218 -17.69 20.85 -3.06
C THR A 218 -18.85 20.25 -3.85
N GLU A 219 -19.03 18.92 -3.78
CA GLU A 219 -20.11 18.20 -4.44
C GLU A 219 -20.70 17.16 -3.49
N SER A 220 -22.02 16.95 -3.54
CA SER A 220 -22.68 15.92 -2.74
C SER A 220 -22.09 14.54 -3.04
N GLY A 221 -21.83 13.74 -2.01
CA GLY A 221 -21.23 12.43 -2.18
C GLY A 221 -21.03 11.66 -0.89
N ARG A 222 -20.50 10.44 -1.01
CA ARG A 222 -20.10 9.62 0.12
C ARG A 222 -18.59 9.74 0.33
N PHE A 223 -18.18 10.08 1.54
CA PHE A 223 -16.78 10.31 1.89
C PHE A 223 -16.32 9.28 2.90
N HIS A 224 -15.10 8.79 2.72
CA HIS A 224 -14.45 7.88 3.65
C HIS A 224 -13.22 8.56 4.25
N LEU A 225 -13.21 8.66 5.58
CA LEU A 225 -12.10 9.17 6.36
C LEU A 225 -11.48 8.01 7.12
N ALA A 226 -10.16 7.89 7.08
CA ALA A 226 -9.43 6.95 7.94
C ALA A 226 -8.20 7.63 8.53
N GLY A 227 -7.88 7.29 9.77
CA GLY A 227 -6.74 7.86 10.49
C GLY A 227 -6.01 6.84 11.34
N THR A 228 -4.69 7.03 11.43
CA THR A 228 -3.81 6.27 12.32
C THR A 228 -3.30 7.16 13.44
N LEU A 229 -3.51 6.74 14.68
CA LEU A 229 -2.95 7.37 15.87
C LEU A 229 -1.58 6.81 16.19
N TYR A 230 -0.71 7.69 16.65
CA TYR A 230 0.64 7.40 17.08
C TYR A 230 0.85 7.82 18.54
N SER A 231 1.66 7.04 19.25
CA SER A 231 2.15 7.39 20.58
C SER A 231 3.15 8.55 20.51
N ARG A 232 3.52 9.09 21.67
CA ARG A 232 4.59 10.10 21.77
C ARG A 232 5.95 9.59 21.30
N GLN A 233 6.17 8.28 21.36
CA GLN A 233 7.39 7.62 20.89
C GLN A 233 7.39 7.38 19.38
N GLY A 234 6.30 7.72 18.68
CA GLY A 234 6.20 7.53 17.23
C GLY A 234 5.78 6.14 16.81
N GLU A 235 5.30 5.29 17.73
CA GLU A 235 4.72 3.98 17.37
C GLU A 235 3.25 4.15 16.94
N PRO A 236 2.78 3.48 15.89
CA PRO A 236 1.35 3.38 15.61
C PRO A 236 0.65 2.60 16.74
N VAL A 237 -0.51 3.10 17.16
CA VAL A 237 -1.26 2.61 18.32
C VAL A 237 -2.62 2.06 17.90
N GLY A 238 -3.33 2.80 17.05
CA GLY A 238 -4.68 2.44 16.66
C GLY A 238 -5.04 3.05 15.32
N TRP A 239 -5.95 2.39 14.64
CA TRP A 239 -6.54 2.84 13.39
C TRP A 239 -8.05 2.98 13.56
N ALA A 240 -8.62 4.02 12.96
CA ALA A 240 -10.05 4.20 12.89
C ALA A 240 -10.48 4.68 11.50
N GLN A 241 -11.73 4.37 11.15
CA GLN A 241 -12.37 4.83 9.93
C GLN A 241 -13.81 5.28 10.19
N ALA A 242 -14.29 6.17 9.35
CA ALA A 242 -15.68 6.61 9.32
C ALA A 242 -16.08 6.93 7.88
N ALA A 243 -17.37 6.82 7.58
CA ALA A 243 -17.92 7.23 6.31
C ALA A 243 -19.19 8.05 6.54
N ALA A 244 -19.39 9.08 5.71
CA ALA A 244 -20.58 9.93 5.76
C ALA A 244 -21.00 10.33 4.34
N SER A 245 -22.31 10.41 4.10
CA SER A 245 -22.85 11.09 2.93
C SER A 245 -23.09 12.54 3.31
N LEU A 246 -22.49 13.47 2.57
CA LEU A 246 -22.47 14.89 2.89
C LEU A 246 -22.88 15.71 1.67
N GLU A 247 -23.58 16.81 1.92
CA GLU A 247 -23.90 17.83 0.92
C GLU A 247 -22.77 18.87 0.85
N PRO A 248 -22.77 19.78 -0.15
CA PRO A 248 -21.79 20.85 -0.23
C PRO A 248 -21.78 21.74 1.02
N GLY A 249 -20.59 22.07 1.51
CA GLY A 249 -20.35 22.86 2.71
C GLY A 249 -19.37 22.22 3.69
N ARG A 250 -19.27 22.82 4.88
CA ARG A 250 -18.37 22.34 5.94
C ARG A 250 -19.06 21.36 6.88
N HIS A 251 -18.43 20.22 7.09
CA HIS A 251 -18.95 19.13 7.91
C HIS A 251 -17.87 18.54 8.81
N TRP A 252 -18.30 17.87 9.88
CA TRP A 252 -17.40 17.11 10.75
C TRP A 252 -17.57 15.61 10.49
N ILE A 253 -16.46 14.91 10.28
CA ILE A 253 -16.42 13.44 10.27
C ILE A 253 -15.63 12.99 11.51
N GLU A 254 -16.24 12.09 12.29
CA GLU A 254 -15.70 11.63 13.57
C GLU A 254 -15.02 10.28 13.44
N LEU A 255 -13.71 10.23 13.72
CA LEU A 255 -12.98 8.97 13.88
C LEU A 255 -13.04 8.53 15.34
N SER A 256 -13.67 7.38 15.59
CA SER A 256 -13.77 6.79 16.94
C SER A 256 -12.71 5.71 17.13
N TYR A 257 -11.72 5.99 17.98
CA TYR A 257 -10.71 5.03 18.40
C TYR A 257 -11.19 4.32 19.67
N TYR A 258 -11.47 3.03 19.53
CA TYR A 258 -12.10 2.24 20.57
C TYR A 258 -11.20 2.12 21.81
N GLY A 259 -11.76 2.35 23.01
CA GLY A 259 -10.98 2.54 24.25
C GLY A 259 -10.03 1.40 24.60
N LEU A 260 -10.42 0.15 24.29
CA LEU A 260 -9.61 -1.04 24.54
C LEU A 260 -8.23 -0.98 23.88
N ILE A 261 -8.09 -0.24 22.77
CA ILE A 261 -6.80 -0.04 22.08
C ILE A 261 -5.74 0.48 23.06
N PHE A 262 -6.11 1.44 23.91
CA PHE A 262 -5.15 2.11 24.80
C PHE A 262 -4.72 1.23 25.96
N HIS A 263 -5.59 0.32 26.41
CA HIS A 263 -5.29 -0.68 27.43
C HIS A 263 -4.39 -1.79 26.88
N ASP A 264 -4.74 -2.35 25.72
CA ASP A 264 -3.94 -3.36 25.03
C ASP A 264 -2.52 -2.87 24.72
N ARG A 265 -2.42 -1.60 24.32
CA ARG A 265 -1.13 -0.99 23.98
C ARG A 265 -0.38 -0.45 25.20
N GLN A 266 -1.04 -0.34 26.36
CA GLN A 266 -0.53 0.24 27.61
C GLN A 266 0.06 1.64 27.40
N VAL A 267 -0.65 2.48 26.64
CA VAL A 267 -0.21 3.85 26.31
C VAL A 267 -1.21 4.88 26.81
N ALA A 268 -0.68 5.95 27.40
CA ALA A 268 -1.45 7.14 27.75
C ALA A 268 -1.20 8.25 26.73
N GLY A 269 -2.19 9.12 26.56
CA GLY A 269 -2.07 10.28 25.69
C GLY A 269 -1.07 11.33 26.23
N PRO A 270 -0.81 12.42 25.49
CA PRO A 270 -1.42 12.78 24.21
C PRO A 270 -0.99 11.86 23.06
N PHE A 271 -1.88 11.71 22.07
CA PHE A 271 -1.65 10.94 20.85
C PHE A 271 -1.54 11.89 19.66
N ARG A 272 -0.79 11.49 18.64
CA ARG A 272 -0.68 12.23 17.38
C ARG A 272 -1.54 11.54 16.31
N LEU A 273 -2.44 12.28 15.66
CA LEU A 273 -3.08 11.85 14.42
C LEU A 273 -2.04 11.94 13.30
N GLY A 274 -1.36 10.82 13.07
CA GLY A 274 -0.10 10.83 12.33
C GLY A 274 -0.24 10.66 10.84
N THR A 275 -1.26 9.93 10.40
CA THR A 275 -1.62 9.78 8.99
C THR A 275 -3.13 9.82 8.89
N LEU A 276 -3.64 10.59 7.94
CA LEU A 276 -5.05 10.78 7.69
C LEU A 276 -5.29 10.71 6.18
N SER A 277 -6.30 9.94 5.77
CA SER A 277 -6.73 9.83 4.38
C SER A 277 -8.20 10.14 4.23
N LEU A 278 -8.53 11.01 3.28
CA LEU A 278 -9.90 11.29 2.85
C LEU A 278 -10.09 10.81 1.41
N ALA A 279 -11.21 10.18 1.11
CA ALA A 279 -11.57 9.77 -0.24
C ALA A 279 -13.03 10.06 -0.54
N THR A 280 -13.31 10.47 -1.78
CA THR A 280 -14.66 10.42 -2.35
C THR A 280 -14.92 9.00 -2.85
N THR A 281 -16.02 8.43 -2.42
CA THR A 281 -16.42 7.05 -2.67
C THR A 281 -17.78 6.99 -3.36
N GLY A 282 -18.12 5.84 -3.92
CA GLY A 282 -19.41 5.60 -4.59
C GLY A 282 -19.24 5.22 -6.06
N VAL A 283 -18.12 5.59 -6.67
CA VAL A 283 -17.66 5.09 -7.97
C VAL A 283 -16.29 4.44 -7.78
N MET A 284 -16.03 3.34 -8.48
CA MET A 284 -14.74 2.68 -8.49
C MET A 284 -13.94 3.10 -9.73
N PRO A 285 -12.65 3.46 -9.59
CA PRO A 285 -11.90 3.58 -8.34
C PRO A 285 -12.34 4.79 -7.48
N ASN A 286 -12.15 4.71 -6.17
CA ASN A 286 -12.40 5.85 -5.27
C ASN A 286 -11.44 7.01 -5.60
N ALA A 287 -11.92 8.24 -5.52
CA ALA A 287 -11.07 9.42 -5.67
C ALA A 287 -10.35 9.73 -4.37
N LEU A 288 -9.03 9.74 -4.43
CA LEU A 288 -8.17 9.86 -3.27
C LEU A 288 -7.66 11.30 -3.12
N ASN A 289 -7.79 11.88 -1.93
CA ASN A 289 -6.98 13.06 -1.57
C ASN A 289 -5.53 12.63 -1.32
N ASP A 290 -4.64 13.62 -1.35
CA ASP A 290 -3.31 13.49 -0.75
C ASP A 290 -3.39 13.09 0.74
N LEU A 291 -2.37 12.37 1.21
CA LEU A 291 -2.26 12.04 2.63
C LEU A 291 -1.93 13.29 3.44
N VAL A 292 -2.61 13.45 4.57
CA VAL A 292 -2.24 14.45 5.57
C VAL A 292 -1.46 13.75 6.68
N GLU A 293 -0.27 14.26 6.96
CA GLU A 293 0.59 13.75 8.02
C GLU A 293 0.63 14.72 9.21
N ASN A 294 0.76 14.18 10.42
CA ASN A 294 0.89 14.97 11.66
C ASN A 294 -0.25 16.00 11.85
N ALA A 295 -1.47 15.61 11.49
CA ALA A 295 -2.62 16.50 11.39
C ALA A 295 -3.03 17.15 12.72
N HIS A 296 -2.94 16.42 13.83
CA HIS A 296 -3.40 16.88 15.14
C HIS A 296 -2.65 16.19 16.28
N VAL A 297 -2.52 16.88 17.42
CA VAL A 297 -2.08 16.28 18.68
C VAL A 297 -3.21 16.41 19.68
N THR A 298 -3.69 15.28 20.19
CA THR A 298 -4.82 15.24 21.11
C THR A 298 -4.45 15.87 22.44
N ARG A 299 -5.46 16.17 23.26
CA ARG A 299 -5.26 16.41 24.69
C ARG A 299 -4.69 15.15 25.36
N ALA A 300 -4.14 15.33 26.55
CA ALA A 300 -3.74 14.21 27.39
C ALA A 300 -4.99 13.55 28.01
N TYR A 301 -5.13 12.23 27.84
CA TYR A 301 -6.20 11.43 28.42
C TYR A 301 -5.60 10.35 29.32
N ASN A 302 -6.15 10.22 30.53
CA ASN A 302 -5.75 9.16 31.46
C ASN A 302 -6.33 7.82 30.97
N LEU A 303 -5.51 6.78 31.02
CA LEU A 303 -5.86 5.42 30.60
C LEU A 303 -7.17 4.92 31.25
N ARG A 304 -7.41 5.24 32.52
CA ARG A 304 -8.62 4.84 33.28
C ARG A 304 -9.92 5.45 32.74
N ARG A 305 -9.85 6.46 31.88
CA ARG A 305 -11.04 7.06 31.24
C ARG A 305 -11.45 6.34 29.97
N PHE A 306 -10.58 5.46 29.45
CA PHE A 306 -10.91 4.62 28.31
C PHE A 306 -11.62 3.37 28.78
N ARG A 307 -12.60 2.93 28.00
CA ARG A 307 -13.24 1.64 28.23
C ARG A 307 -12.26 0.50 28.02
N ASP A 308 -12.36 -0.55 28.83
CA ASP A 308 -11.48 -1.72 28.79
C ASP A 308 -12.21 -3.01 28.39
N GLU A 309 -13.52 -2.95 28.12
CA GLU A 309 -14.26 -4.13 27.70
C GLU A 309 -14.18 -4.35 26.17
N PRO A 310 -14.06 -5.61 25.73
CA PRO A 310 -14.13 -5.96 24.31
C PRO A 310 -15.48 -5.58 23.72
N PHE A 311 -15.49 -5.23 22.43
CA PHE A 311 -16.72 -4.91 21.70
C PHE A 311 -17.66 -6.11 21.61
N GLY A 312 -17.10 -7.30 21.32
CA GLY A 312 -17.85 -8.55 21.27
C GLY A 312 -18.69 -8.68 20.00
N ASP A 313 -18.08 -8.48 18.83
CA ASP A 313 -18.78 -8.66 17.55
C ASP A 313 -19.31 -10.10 17.41
N ARG A 314 -20.63 -10.24 17.39
CA ARG A 314 -21.30 -11.56 17.38
C ARG A 314 -20.98 -12.36 16.13
N GLY A 315 -20.90 -11.71 14.97
CA GLY A 315 -20.65 -12.40 13.70
C GLY A 315 -19.26 -13.04 13.67
N PHE A 316 -18.25 -12.32 14.16
CA PHE A 316 -16.90 -12.87 14.27
C PHE A 316 -16.80 -13.97 15.34
N LEU A 317 -17.47 -13.81 16.49
CA LEU A 317 -17.48 -14.85 17.54
C LEU A 317 -18.16 -16.14 17.09
N GLU A 318 -19.28 -16.05 16.38
CA GLU A 318 -19.98 -17.21 15.81
C GLU A 318 -19.13 -17.91 14.74
N THR A 319 -18.48 -17.12 13.86
CA THR A 319 -17.58 -17.65 12.83
C THR A 319 -16.38 -18.38 13.46
N ALA A 320 -15.76 -17.80 14.49
CA ALA A 320 -14.68 -18.43 15.23
C ALA A 320 -15.12 -19.77 15.83
N LYS A 321 -16.29 -19.80 16.49
CA LYS A 321 -16.84 -21.01 17.09
C LYS A 321 -17.10 -22.11 16.07
N ARG A 322 -17.62 -21.76 14.88
CA ARG A 322 -17.84 -22.73 13.79
C ARG A 322 -16.52 -23.35 13.32
N LEU A 323 -15.49 -22.52 13.10
CA LEU A 323 -14.18 -22.99 12.65
C LEU A 323 -13.50 -23.92 13.65
N GLU A 324 -13.74 -23.73 14.95
CA GLU A 324 -13.22 -24.65 15.98
C GLU A 324 -13.92 -26.00 15.97
N LEU A 325 -15.24 -26.00 15.81
CA LEU A 325 -16.01 -27.25 15.69
C LEU A 325 -15.61 -28.03 14.44
N ASP A 326 -15.30 -27.35 13.35
CA ASP A 326 -14.82 -27.97 12.10
C ASP A 326 -13.36 -28.48 12.22
N ALA A 327 -12.64 -28.10 13.29
CA ALA A 327 -11.25 -28.47 13.54
C ALA A 327 -11.09 -29.65 14.52
N GLU A 328 -12.18 -30.08 15.16
CA GLU A 328 -12.28 -31.26 16.04
C GLU A 328 -12.55 -32.54 15.24
#